data_AF-Q5LW93-F1
#
_entry.id   AF-Q5LW93-F1
#
_cell.length_a   1.000
_cell.length_b   1.000
_cell.length_c   1.000
_cell.angle_alpha   90.00
_cell.angle_beta   90.00
_cell.angle_gamma   90.00
#
_symmetry.space_group_name_H-M   'P 1'
#
loop_
_entity.id
_entity.type
_entity.pdbx_description
1 polymer ?
#
loop_
_entity_poly.entity_id
_entity_poly.type
_entity_poly.pdbx_seq_one_letter_code
_entity_poly.pdbx_strand_id
1 'polypeptide(L)'
;MRQGFPYARPGQVIGLFGGSFDPPHAGHVHVTREALKMFGLDRVWWLVTPGNPLKAHGPAPLDRRMEAARAMMRHPRVDVTDIEAHLGTRVTADTIAALRRIYPRVRFVWLMGADNLAQLHRWKDWRQIIETVPVGVLARPGDRISARMSPAARAYAPYRIDGQARHLLGRAEAPAWCFVNVPMVDVSSTRIRAAGGWSAAQQGRGQTGTQDQ
;
A
#
# COMPACT_ATOMS: atom_id res chain seq x y z
N MET A 1 -1.71 24.10 0.56
CA MET A 1 -1.64 22.61 0.46
C MET A 1 -2.85 22.15 -0.33
N ARG A 2 -2.74 21.13 -1.20
CA ARG A 2 -3.92 20.53 -1.85
C ARG A 2 -4.57 19.59 -0.82
N GLN A 3 -5.87 19.74 -0.56
CA GLN A 3 -6.59 18.89 0.38
C GLN A 3 -6.43 17.41 -0.03
N GLY A 4 -6.17 16.52 0.93
CA GLY A 4 -5.96 15.08 0.69
C GLY A 4 -4.54 14.67 0.27
N PHE A 5 -3.64 15.63 -0.04
CA PHE A 5 -2.27 15.35 -0.50
C PHE A 5 -1.23 15.66 0.58
N PRO A 6 -0.46 14.67 1.09
CA PRO A 6 0.59 14.92 2.07
C PRO A 6 1.68 15.83 1.50
N TYR A 7 2.29 16.62 2.37
CA TYR A 7 3.45 17.41 1.99
C TYR A 7 4.67 16.50 1.78
N ALA A 8 5.36 16.68 0.65
CA ALA A 8 6.60 16.00 0.32
C ALA A 8 7.65 16.99 -0.19
N ARG A 9 8.87 16.87 0.31
CA ARG A 9 10.01 17.70 -0.10
C ARG A 9 10.73 17.08 -1.31
N PRO A 10 11.30 17.93 -2.19
CA PRO A 10 12.23 17.47 -3.21
C PRO A 10 13.32 16.56 -2.62
N GLY A 11 13.67 15.49 -3.35
CA GLY A 11 14.69 14.54 -2.96
C GLY A 11 14.23 13.44 -2.00
N GLN A 12 13.03 13.53 -1.43
CA GLN A 12 12.51 12.46 -0.56
C GLN A 12 12.24 11.16 -1.32
N VAL A 13 12.45 10.04 -0.64
CA VAL A 13 12.06 8.69 -1.05
C VAL A 13 10.82 8.27 -0.26
N ILE A 14 9.71 8.09 -0.97
CA ILE A 14 8.41 7.79 -0.37
C ILE A 14 7.94 6.41 -0.83
N GLY A 15 7.72 5.51 0.13
CA GLY A 15 7.04 4.24 -0.12
C GLY A 15 5.54 4.43 -0.29
N LEU A 16 4.97 3.90 -1.36
CA LEU A 16 3.54 3.85 -1.60
C LEU A 16 3.04 2.46 -1.25
N PHE A 17 2.25 2.33 -0.19
CA PHE A 17 1.70 1.06 0.26
C PHE A 17 0.18 1.05 0.06
N GLY A 18 -0.26 0.51 -1.07
CA GLY A 18 -1.68 0.40 -1.40
C GLY A 18 -2.36 -0.83 -0.82
N GLY A 19 -3.63 -0.68 -0.45
CA GLY A 19 -4.42 -1.78 0.08
C GLY A 19 -5.88 -1.39 0.32
N SER A 20 -6.75 -2.39 0.46
CA SER A 20 -8.13 -2.16 0.89
C SER A 20 -8.21 -1.71 2.35
N PHE A 21 -7.32 -2.22 3.21
CA PHE A 21 -7.33 -1.97 4.66
C PHE A 21 -8.74 -2.19 5.25
N ASP A 22 -9.26 -3.40 5.09
CA ASP A 22 -10.67 -3.72 5.39
C ASP A 22 -10.82 -4.94 6.35
N PRO A 23 -10.44 -4.83 7.64
CA PRO A 23 -9.85 -3.67 8.28
C PRO A 23 -8.31 -3.64 8.16
N PRO A 24 -7.69 -2.49 8.46
CA PRO A 24 -6.27 -2.45 8.80
C PRO A 24 -5.99 -3.29 10.06
N HIS A 25 -4.73 -3.71 10.24
CA HIS A 25 -4.33 -4.56 11.38
C HIS A 25 -2.83 -4.46 11.64
N ALA A 26 -2.37 -5.05 12.75
CA ALA A 26 -0.97 -5.00 13.20
C ALA A 26 0.04 -5.49 12.14
N GLY A 27 -0.32 -6.50 11.33
CA GLY A 27 0.50 -6.92 10.19
C GLY A 27 0.82 -5.80 9.18
N HIS A 28 -0.16 -4.95 8.83
CA HIS A 28 0.08 -3.79 7.95
C HIS A 28 1.04 -2.78 8.59
N VAL A 29 0.89 -2.53 9.90
CA VAL A 29 1.77 -1.64 10.67
C VAL A 29 3.19 -2.20 10.71
N HIS A 30 3.33 -3.50 10.95
CA HIS A 30 4.62 -4.19 10.98
C HIS A 30 5.34 -4.09 9.63
N VAL A 31 4.66 -4.45 8.54
CA VAL A 31 5.20 -4.34 7.17
C VAL A 31 5.63 -2.91 6.85
N THR A 32 4.84 -1.91 7.26
CA THR A 32 5.17 -0.49 7.06
C THR A 32 6.45 -0.08 7.79
N ARG A 33 6.59 -0.48 9.05
CA ARG A 33 7.78 -0.16 9.88
C ARG A 33 9.03 -0.84 9.32
N GLU A 34 8.90 -2.08 8.88
CA GLU A 34 10.03 -2.80 8.28
C GLU A 34 10.39 -2.23 6.91
N ALA A 35 9.43 -1.85 6.06
CA ALA A 35 9.69 -1.17 4.79
C ALA A 35 10.46 0.14 4.98
N LEU A 36 10.06 0.97 5.96
CA LEU A 36 10.77 2.22 6.29
C LEU A 36 12.25 1.97 6.58
N LYS A 37 12.57 0.94 7.38
CA LYS A 37 13.96 0.61 7.76
C LYS A 37 14.72 -0.04 6.61
N MET A 38 14.14 -1.08 6.00
CA MET A 38 14.82 -1.95 5.05
C MET A 38 15.11 -1.24 3.73
N PHE A 39 14.20 -0.41 3.23
CA PHE A 39 14.37 0.27 1.95
C PHE A 39 14.88 1.72 2.08
N GLY A 40 15.25 2.15 3.29
CA GLY A 40 15.79 3.49 3.52
C GLY A 40 14.81 4.61 3.17
N LEU A 41 13.52 4.42 3.45
CA LEU A 41 12.47 5.36 3.06
C LEU A 41 12.40 6.55 4.03
N ASP A 42 12.21 7.75 3.50
CA ASP A 42 11.96 8.96 4.28
C ASP A 42 10.55 8.96 4.87
N ARG A 43 9.57 8.53 4.07
CA ARG A 43 8.16 8.40 4.46
C ARG A 43 7.51 7.18 3.82
N VAL A 44 6.38 6.76 4.37
CA VAL A 44 5.45 5.83 3.71
C VAL A 44 4.07 6.44 3.67
N TRP A 45 3.40 6.31 2.53
CA TRP A 45 2.00 6.66 2.36
C TRP A 45 1.18 5.41 2.24
N TRP A 46 0.20 5.24 3.13
CA TRP A 46 -0.86 4.27 2.91
C TRP A 46 -1.84 4.85 1.89
N LEU A 47 -2.08 4.11 0.82
CA LEU A 47 -3.08 4.45 -0.19
C LEU A 47 -4.30 3.56 0.04
N VAL A 48 -5.30 4.09 0.75
CA VAL A 48 -6.52 3.36 1.04
C VAL A 48 -7.41 3.42 -0.19
N THR A 49 -7.59 2.27 -0.86
CA THR A 49 -8.31 2.28 -2.14
C THR A 49 -9.79 2.59 -1.97
N PRO A 50 -10.43 3.36 -2.88
CA PRO A 50 -11.88 3.56 -2.87
C PRO A 50 -12.66 2.26 -3.11
N GLY A 51 -12.01 1.21 -3.63
CA GLY A 51 -12.67 -0.04 -4.02
C GLY A 51 -13.43 0.09 -5.34
N ASN A 52 -14.02 -1.03 -5.77
CA ASN A 52 -14.88 -1.06 -6.95
C ASN A 52 -16.35 -0.93 -6.50
N PRO A 53 -17.06 0.16 -6.83
CA PRO A 53 -18.46 0.36 -6.43
C PRO A 53 -19.41 -0.68 -7.04
N LEU A 54 -19.01 -1.37 -8.11
CA LEU A 54 -19.83 -2.38 -8.79
C LEU A 54 -19.80 -3.77 -8.10
N LYS A 55 -19.02 -3.95 -7.03
CA LYS A 55 -18.95 -5.24 -6.32
C LYS A 55 -20.07 -5.33 -5.28
N ALA A 56 -20.91 -6.37 -5.39
CA ALA A 56 -22.01 -6.64 -4.46
C ALA A 56 -21.58 -6.78 -2.98
N HIS A 57 -20.39 -7.33 -2.73
CA HIS A 57 -19.75 -7.39 -1.41
C HIS A 57 -18.42 -6.63 -1.44
N GLY A 58 -18.53 -5.31 -1.59
CA GLY A 58 -17.40 -4.40 -1.50
C GLY A 58 -16.81 -4.35 -0.09
N PRO A 59 -15.61 -3.74 0.06
CA PRO A 59 -15.09 -3.43 1.38
C PRO A 59 -16.05 -2.48 2.13
N ALA A 60 -15.85 -2.32 3.44
CA ALA A 60 -16.59 -1.31 4.19
C ALA A 60 -16.43 0.11 3.58
N PRO A 61 -17.32 1.08 3.90
CA PRO A 61 -17.21 2.44 3.38
C PRO A 61 -15.80 3.04 3.53
N LEU A 62 -15.36 3.83 2.56
CA LEU A 62 -14.01 4.39 2.53
C LEU A 62 -13.69 5.16 3.83
N ASP A 63 -14.61 6.01 4.28
CA ASP A 63 -14.43 6.82 5.49
C ASP A 63 -14.18 5.97 6.73
N ARG A 64 -14.90 4.85 6.87
CA ARG A 64 -14.69 3.89 7.97
C ARG A 64 -13.29 3.29 7.91
N ARG A 65 -12.86 2.87 6.73
CA ARG A 65 -11.52 2.27 6.53
C ARG A 65 -10.43 3.28 6.76
N MET A 66 -10.64 4.53 6.35
CA MET A 66 -9.75 5.65 6.61
C MET A 66 -9.61 5.93 8.11
N GLU A 67 -10.72 6.01 8.84
CA GLU A 67 -10.72 6.20 10.30
C GLU A 67 -9.97 5.07 11.01
N ALA A 68 -10.30 3.81 10.70
CA ALA A 68 -9.61 2.66 11.27
C ALA A 68 -8.12 2.64 10.91
N ALA A 69 -7.75 3.02 9.69
CA ALA A 69 -6.36 3.03 9.24
C ALA A 69 -5.56 4.11 9.96
N ARG A 70 -6.12 5.31 10.15
CA ARG A 70 -5.52 6.38 10.94
C ARG A 70 -5.37 6.01 12.41
N ALA A 71 -6.37 5.32 12.98
CA ALA A 71 -6.31 4.85 14.36
C ALA A 71 -5.21 3.79 14.56
N MET A 72 -5.08 2.86 13.61
CA MET A 72 -4.13 1.75 13.62
C MET A 72 -2.69 2.19 13.34
N MET A 73 -2.47 3.07 12.34
CA MET A 73 -1.14 3.44 11.84
C MET A 73 -0.72 4.81 12.37
N ARG A 74 -0.21 4.84 13.61
CA ARG A 74 0.37 6.05 14.22
C ARG A 74 1.90 6.02 14.10
N HIS A 75 2.46 6.86 13.23
CA HIS A 75 3.92 7.01 13.09
C HIS A 75 4.29 8.35 12.43
N PRO A 76 5.31 9.09 12.91
CA PRO A 76 5.63 10.45 12.42
C PRO A 76 6.07 10.53 10.95
N ARG A 77 6.52 9.39 10.39
CA ARG A 77 6.92 9.25 8.99
C ARG A 77 5.90 8.51 8.11
N VAL A 78 4.68 8.32 8.60
CA VAL A 78 3.62 7.63 7.83
C VAL A 78 2.40 8.53 7.71
N ASP A 79 1.91 8.68 6.48
CA ASP A 79 0.66 9.37 6.19
C ASP A 79 -0.37 8.35 5.70
N VAL A 80 -1.54 8.31 6.32
CA VAL A 80 -2.70 7.55 5.81
C VAL A 80 -3.52 8.45 4.90
N THR A 81 -3.77 7.99 3.68
CA THR A 81 -4.31 8.85 2.62
C THR A 81 -5.42 8.16 1.82
N ASP A 82 -6.30 9.01 1.29
CA ASP A 82 -7.37 8.74 0.33
C ASP A 82 -7.07 9.41 -1.02
N ILE A 83 -5.77 9.54 -1.36
CA ILE A 83 -5.29 10.19 -2.58
C ILE A 83 -5.95 9.58 -3.83
N GLU A 84 -6.14 8.26 -3.86
CA GLU A 84 -6.79 7.58 -4.99
C GLU A 84 -8.21 8.08 -5.22
N ALA A 85 -8.96 8.40 -4.16
CA ALA A 85 -10.29 8.98 -4.27
C ALA A 85 -10.23 10.41 -4.83
N HIS A 86 -9.29 11.23 -4.35
CA HIS A 86 -9.07 12.59 -4.85
C HIS A 86 -8.59 12.63 -6.32
N LEU A 87 -7.82 11.62 -6.74
CA LEU A 87 -7.34 11.47 -8.12
C LEU A 87 -8.37 10.82 -9.05
N GLY A 88 -9.42 10.19 -8.50
CA GLY A 88 -10.36 9.37 -9.27
C GLY A 88 -9.75 8.09 -9.84
N THR A 89 -8.61 7.63 -9.31
CA THR A 89 -7.88 6.46 -9.82
C THR A 89 -8.26 5.19 -9.08
N ARG A 90 -8.32 4.07 -9.80
CA ARG A 90 -8.46 2.71 -9.24
C ARG A 90 -7.39 1.73 -9.71
N VAL A 91 -6.57 2.17 -10.67
CA VAL A 91 -5.48 1.39 -11.26
C VAL A 91 -4.19 1.95 -10.69
N THR A 92 -3.38 1.09 -10.08
CA THR A 92 -2.13 1.49 -9.43
C THR A 92 -1.19 2.24 -10.38
N ALA A 93 -1.12 1.83 -11.65
CA ALA A 93 -0.31 2.51 -12.66
C ALA A 93 -0.74 3.97 -12.87
N ASP A 94 -2.05 4.23 -12.98
CA ASP A 94 -2.61 5.58 -13.11
C ASP A 94 -2.31 6.43 -11.87
N THR A 95 -2.46 5.86 -10.67
CA THR A 95 -2.13 6.53 -9.40
C THR A 95 -0.66 6.93 -9.36
N ILE A 96 0.25 6.03 -9.73
CA ILE A 96 1.70 6.30 -9.76
C ILE A 96 2.01 7.41 -10.78
N ALA A 97 1.44 7.34 -11.99
CA ALA A 97 1.65 8.35 -13.03
C ALA A 97 1.18 9.74 -12.57
N ALA A 98 -0.02 9.81 -11.97
CA ALA A 98 -0.56 11.05 -11.43
C ALA A 98 0.30 11.60 -10.28
N LEU A 99 0.74 10.76 -9.36
CA LEU A 99 1.62 11.16 -8.25
C LEU A 99 2.96 11.70 -8.75
N ARG A 100 3.59 11.08 -9.74
CA ARG A 100 4.85 11.58 -10.32
C ARG A 100 4.69 12.96 -10.97
N ARG A 101 3.55 13.22 -11.61
CA ARG A 101 3.23 14.53 -12.18
C ARG A 101 3.02 15.60 -11.10
N ILE A 102 2.40 15.23 -9.98
CA ILE A 102 2.16 16.16 -8.85
C ILE A 102 3.44 16.40 -8.04
N TYR A 103 4.30 15.39 -7.90
CA TYR A 103 5.52 15.43 -7.12
C TYR A 103 6.76 15.10 -7.98
N PRO A 104 7.11 15.94 -8.96
CA PRO A 104 8.15 15.63 -9.97
C PRO A 104 9.56 15.48 -9.38
N ARG A 105 9.80 15.98 -8.16
CA ARG A 105 11.09 15.91 -7.47
C ARG A 105 11.11 14.89 -6.32
N VAL A 106 10.09 14.05 -6.19
CA VAL A 106 10.00 12.98 -5.19
C VAL A 106 10.27 11.65 -5.88
N ARG A 107 11.00 10.76 -5.21
CA ARG A 107 11.18 9.37 -5.64
C ARG A 107 10.15 8.50 -4.96
N PHE A 108 9.33 7.82 -5.74
CA PHE A 108 8.35 6.87 -5.23
C PHE A 108 8.89 5.44 -5.32
N VAL A 109 8.55 4.63 -4.34
CA VAL A 109 8.77 3.17 -4.33
C VAL A 109 7.44 2.52 -4.12
N TRP A 110 7.02 1.63 -5.01
CA TRP A 110 5.80 0.85 -4.77
C TRP A 110 6.10 -0.29 -3.80
N LEU A 111 5.32 -0.39 -2.72
CA LEU A 111 5.46 -1.42 -1.69
C LEU A 111 4.33 -2.44 -1.82
N MET A 112 4.66 -3.73 -1.78
CA MET A 112 3.66 -4.79 -1.82
C MET A 112 4.10 -6.05 -1.07
N GLY A 113 3.13 -6.89 -0.73
CA GLY A 113 3.37 -8.24 -0.23
C GLY A 113 3.81 -9.22 -1.33
N ALA A 114 4.40 -10.33 -0.91
CA ALA A 114 4.78 -11.42 -1.81
C ALA A 114 3.57 -12.10 -2.49
N ASP A 115 2.43 -12.16 -1.81
CA ASP A 115 1.14 -12.57 -2.35
C ASP A 115 0.70 -11.68 -3.52
N ASN A 116 0.85 -10.36 -3.37
CA ASN A 116 0.60 -9.40 -4.45
C ASN A 116 1.58 -9.57 -5.61
N LEU A 117 2.87 -9.81 -5.36
CA LEU A 117 3.84 -10.10 -6.43
C LEU A 117 3.45 -11.36 -7.22
N ALA A 118 2.94 -12.40 -6.56
CA ALA A 118 2.52 -13.65 -7.21
C ALA A 118 1.43 -13.42 -8.27
N GLN A 119 0.54 -12.46 -8.03
CA GLN A 119 -0.59 -12.12 -8.91
C GLN A 119 -0.44 -10.81 -9.68
N LEU A 120 0.72 -10.12 -9.57
CA LEU A 120 0.93 -8.80 -10.17
C LEU A 120 0.69 -8.77 -11.68
N HIS A 121 1.05 -9.84 -12.39
CA HIS A 121 0.80 -9.99 -13.83
C HIS A 121 -0.68 -9.92 -14.24
N ARG A 122 -1.61 -10.02 -13.29
CA ARG A 122 -3.06 -9.88 -13.48
C ARG A 122 -3.55 -8.45 -13.24
N TRP A 123 -2.70 -7.57 -12.72
CA TRP A 123 -3.06 -6.18 -12.50
C TRP A 123 -3.08 -5.45 -13.84
N LYS A 124 -4.01 -4.52 -14.00
CA LYS A 124 -4.07 -3.65 -15.16
C LYS A 124 -2.78 -2.82 -15.22
N ASP A 125 -2.13 -2.82 -16.39
CA ASP A 125 -0.91 -2.07 -16.69
C ASP A 125 0.26 -2.38 -15.72
N TRP A 126 0.35 -3.63 -15.26
CA TRP A 126 1.34 -4.04 -14.26
C TRP A 126 2.80 -3.81 -14.68
N ARG A 127 3.11 -3.92 -15.98
CA ARG A 127 4.46 -3.62 -16.50
C ARG A 127 4.81 -2.16 -16.29
N GLN A 128 3.87 -1.26 -16.55
CA GLN A 128 4.03 0.17 -16.33
C GLN A 128 4.34 0.46 -14.86
N ILE A 129 3.77 -0.26 -13.90
CA ILE A 129 4.10 -0.10 -12.47
C ILE A 129 5.61 -0.32 -12.24
N ILE A 130 6.13 -1.49 -12.64
CA ILE A 130 7.52 -1.88 -12.39
C ILE A 130 8.51 -1.02 -13.20
N GLU A 131 8.13 -0.60 -14.40
CA GLU A 131 8.96 0.23 -15.28
C GLU A 131 8.94 1.71 -14.90
N THR A 132 7.97 2.16 -14.09
CA THR A 132 7.82 3.57 -13.71
C THR A 132 8.46 3.89 -12.36
N VAL A 133 8.42 2.95 -11.41
CA VAL A 133 8.97 3.13 -10.05
C VAL A 133 9.64 1.84 -9.55
N PRO A 134 10.68 1.93 -8.70
CA PRO A 134 11.19 0.77 -8.00
C PRO A 134 10.11 0.07 -7.16
N VAL A 135 10.21 -1.26 -7.04
CA VAL A 135 9.23 -2.08 -6.31
C VAL A 135 9.87 -2.81 -5.12
N GLY A 136 9.39 -2.52 -3.91
CA GLY A 136 9.78 -3.20 -2.68
C GLY A 136 8.79 -4.30 -2.32
N VAL A 137 9.24 -5.55 -2.32
CA VAL A 137 8.40 -6.72 -2.02
C VAL A 137 8.75 -7.24 -0.64
N LEU A 138 7.77 -7.18 0.27
CA LEU A 138 7.91 -7.64 1.65
C LEU A 138 7.23 -8.99 1.82
N ALA A 139 8.02 -10.03 2.04
CA ALA A 139 7.55 -11.40 2.12
C ALA A 139 7.48 -11.89 3.56
N ARG A 140 6.34 -12.47 3.95
CA ARG A 140 6.25 -13.25 5.18
C ARG A 140 6.94 -14.61 4.98
N PRO A 141 7.35 -15.29 6.07
CA PRO A 141 7.82 -16.66 5.97
C PRO A 141 6.74 -17.54 5.30
N GLY A 142 7.13 -18.38 4.33
CA GLY A 142 6.22 -19.23 3.55
C GLY A 142 5.82 -18.68 2.18
N ASP A 143 5.68 -17.36 2.02
CA ASP A 143 5.20 -16.73 0.76
C ASP A 143 6.30 -16.65 -0.35
N ARG A 144 7.43 -17.34 -0.16
CA ARG A 144 8.66 -17.13 -0.95
C ARG A 144 8.61 -17.73 -2.34
N ILE A 145 8.07 -18.94 -2.47
CA ILE A 145 8.19 -19.72 -3.70
C ILE A 145 7.26 -19.17 -4.78
N SER A 146 5.97 -19.01 -4.45
CA SER A 146 4.96 -18.50 -5.39
C SER A 146 5.33 -17.11 -5.92
N ALA A 147 5.83 -16.23 -5.04
CA ALA A 147 6.21 -14.88 -5.40
C ALA A 147 7.47 -14.84 -6.30
N ARG A 148 8.50 -15.63 -5.98
CA ARG A 148 9.74 -15.68 -6.79
C ARG A 148 9.57 -16.35 -8.15
N MET A 149 8.59 -17.24 -8.27
CA MET A 149 8.26 -17.94 -9.52
C MET A 149 7.19 -17.22 -10.34
N SER A 150 6.70 -16.07 -9.88
CA SER A 150 5.63 -15.34 -10.55
C SER A 150 6.06 -14.86 -11.94
N PRO A 151 5.10 -14.68 -12.88
CA PRO A 151 5.42 -14.15 -14.20
C PRO A 151 6.14 -12.79 -14.15
N ALA A 152 5.78 -11.93 -13.20
CA ALA A 152 6.43 -10.64 -12.99
C ALA A 152 7.89 -10.82 -12.50
N ALA A 153 8.12 -11.69 -11.51
CA ALA A 153 9.46 -11.96 -11.00
C ALA A 153 10.38 -12.57 -12.06
N ARG A 154 9.84 -13.43 -12.94
CA ARG A 154 10.57 -14.00 -14.08
C ARG A 154 10.90 -12.96 -15.15
N ALA A 155 9.90 -12.15 -15.54
CA ALA A 155 10.07 -11.13 -16.57
C ALA A 155 11.11 -10.06 -16.17
N TYR A 156 11.16 -9.69 -14.89
CA TYR A 156 12.07 -8.66 -14.37
C TYR A 156 13.24 -9.24 -13.55
N ALA A 157 13.56 -10.52 -13.69
CA ALA A 157 14.68 -11.14 -12.98
C ALA A 157 16.02 -10.40 -13.12
N PRO A 158 16.40 -9.85 -14.31
CA PRO A 158 17.63 -9.08 -14.47
C PRO A 158 17.67 -7.77 -13.66
N TYR A 159 16.52 -7.25 -13.25
CA TYR A 159 16.38 -5.97 -12.54
C TYR A 159 16.23 -6.13 -11.03
N ARG A 160 16.49 -7.35 -10.53
CA ARG A 160 16.37 -7.64 -9.10
C ARG A 160 17.60 -7.12 -8.35
N ILE A 161 17.37 -6.26 -7.37
CA ILE A 161 18.35 -5.83 -6.39
C ILE A 161 18.49 -6.89 -5.30
N ASP A 162 19.73 -7.25 -4.97
CA ASP A 162 20.03 -8.19 -3.89
C ASP A 162 19.48 -7.69 -2.54
N GLY A 163 19.05 -8.62 -1.68
CA GLY A 163 18.51 -8.30 -0.36
C GLY A 163 19.50 -7.55 0.54
N GLN A 164 20.81 -7.69 0.34
CA GLN A 164 21.83 -6.92 1.06
C GLN A 164 21.91 -5.46 0.60
N ALA A 165 21.61 -5.21 -0.68
CA ALA A 165 21.57 -3.87 -1.28
C ALA A 165 20.19 -3.20 -1.19
N ARG A 166 19.24 -3.78 -0.43
CA ARG A 166 17.85 -3.30 -0.28
C ARG A 166 17.70 -1.80 0.04
N HIS A 167 18.63 -1.23 0.79
CA HIS A 167 18.62 0.19 1.16
C HIS A 167 18.82 1.13 -0.04
N LEU A 168 19.31 0.63 -1.17
CA LEU A 168 19.50 1.38 -2.41
C LEU A 168 18.24 1.44 -3.28
N LEU A 169 17.23 0.60 -2.99
CA LEU A 169 16.03 0.46 -3.84
C LEU A 169 15.37 1.81 -4.15
N GLY A 170 15.21 2.67 -3.15
CA GLY A 170 14.56 3.97 -3.31
C GLY A 170 15.30 4.98 -4.20
N ARG A 171 16.58 4.70 -4.51
CA ARG A 171 17.43 5.52 -5.36
C ARG A 171 17.76 4.86 -6.69
N ALA A 172 17.40 3.59 -6.87
CA ALA A 172 17.54 2.89 -8.14
C ALA A 172 16.65 3.51 -9.23
N GLU A 173 17.05 3.33 -10.49
CA GLU A 173 16.21 3.64 -11.64
C GLU A 173 15.30 2.46 -11.94
N ALA A 174 14.06 2.74 -12.33
CA ALA A 174 13.14 1.70 -12.75
C ALA A 174 13.47 1.23 -14.18
N PRO A 175 13.27 -0.07 -14.51
CA PRO A 175 12.77 -1.10 -13.62
C PRO A 175 13.82 -1.56 -12.60
N ALA A 176 13.40 -1.65 -11.34
CA ALA A 176 14.20 -2.16 -10.25
C ALA A 176 13.26 -2.74 -9.18
N TRP A 177 13.61 -3.88 -8.60
CA TRP A 177 12.82 -4.44 -7.52
C TRP A 177 13.66 -5.20 -6.51
N CYS A 178 13.25 -5.20 -5.25
CA CYS A 178 13.94 -5.91 -4.19
C CYS A 178 12.95 -6.75 -3.38
N PHE A 179 13.34 -7.99 -3.08
CA PHE A 179 12.55 -8.93 -2.29
C PHE A 179 13.22 -9.14 -0.94
N VAL A 180 12.54 -8.78 0.15
CA VAL A 180 13.04 -8.89 1.53
C VAL A 180 12.07 -9.69 2.39
N ASN A 181 12.61 -10.46 3.33
CA ASN A 181 11.78 -11.18 4.31
C ASN A 181 11.50 -10.25 5.50
N VAL A 182 10.24 -10.24 5.94
CA VAL A 182 9.81 -9.58 7.17
C VAL A 182 9.42 -10.63 8.22
N PRO A 183 9.71 -10.39 9.52
CA PRO A 183 9.25 -11.26 10.59
C PRO A 183 7.72 -11.48 10.54
N MET A 184 7.28 -12.65 10.99
CA MET A 184 5.87 -13.00 10.95
C MET A 184 5.07 -12.22 12.00
N VAL A 185 3.92 -11.68 11.59
CA VAL A 185 2.84 -11.28 12.49
C VAL A 185 1.61 -12.07 12.07
N ASP A 186 1.16 -12.98 12.92
CA ASP A 186 0.03 -13.84 12.63
C ASP A 186 -1.29 -13.06 12.79
N VAL A 187 -1.65 -12.27 11.77
CA VAL A 187 -2.93 -11.56 11.65
C VAL A 187 -3.24 -11.24 10.18
N SER A 188 -4.51 -11.34 9.79
CA SER A 188 -4.98 -10.97 8.45
C SER A 188 -6.37 -10.34 8.51
N SER A 189 -6.69 -9.45 7.56
CA SER A 189 -8.02 -8.84 7.45
C SER A 189 -9.12 -9.89 7.25
N THR A 190 -8.83 -10.94 6.46
CA THR A 190 -9.77 -12.06 6.23
C THR A 190 -10.13 -12.75 7.55
N ARG A 191 -9.16 -13.02 8.41
CA ARG A 191 -9.41 -13.65 9.72
C ARG A 191 -10.23 -12.72 10.64
N ILE A 192 -9.95 -11.41 10.63
CA ILE A 192 -10.71 -10.44 11.43
C ILE A 192 -12.17 -10.36 10.97
N ARG A 193 -12.42 -10.32 9.65
CA ARG A 193 -13.78 -10.36 9.09
C ARG A 193 -14.50 -11.66 9.44
N ALA A 194 -13.83 -12.81 9.29
CA ALA A 194 -14.41 -14.11 9.62
C ALA A 194 -14.78 -14.26 11.11
N ALA A 195 -14.02 -13.62 12.01
CA ALA A 195 -14.31 -13.58 13.44
C ALA A 195 -15.39 -12.54 13.82
N GLY A 196 -16.01 -11.85 12.86
CA GLY A 196 -17.04 -10.84 13.11
C GLY A 196 -16.51 -9.50 13.64
N GLY A 197 -15.18 -9.33 13.73
CA GLY A 197 -14.55 -8.09 14.22
C GLY A 197 -14.62 -6.91 13.26
N TRP A 198 -15.19 -7.10 12.07
CA TRP A 198 -15.32 -6.06 11.06
C TRP A 198 -16.52 -6.32 10.13
N SER A 199 -17.53 -5.45 10.17
CA SER A 199 -18.70 -5.54 9.29
C SER A 199 -18.90 -4.25 8.51
N ALA A 200 -19.44 -4.35 7.29
CA ALA A 200 -19.73 -3.19 6.46
C ALA A 200 -20.83 -2.28 7.05
N ALA A 201 -21.73 -2.85 7.86
CA ALA A 201 -23.00 -2.22 8.26
C ALA A 201 -22.97 -1.31 9.50
N GLN A 202 -21.88 -1.24 10.28
CA GLN A 202 -21.89 -0.45 11.55
C GLN A 202 -21.65 1.07 11.40
N GLN A 203 -21.89 1.70 10.25
CA GLN A 203 -22.05 3.16 10.21
C GLN A 203 -23.54 3.49 10.38
N GLY A 204 -24.00 3.63 11.62
CA GLY A 204 -25.41 3.96 11.87
C GLY A 204 -25.86 4.14 13.31
N ARG A 205 -24.97 4.03 14.32
CA ARG A 205 -25.34 4.35 15.71
C ARG A 205 -24.32 5.30 16.32
N GLY A 206 -24.56 6.60 16.16
CA GLY A 206 -23.80 7.62 16.88
C GLY A 206 -23.76 8.97 16.20
N GLN A 207 -24.92 9.52 15.81
CA GLN A 207 -25.15 10.96 15.61
C GLN A 207 -26.59 11.18 15.17
N THR A 208 -27.52 11.27 16.12
CA THR A 208 -28.69 12.19 16.14
C THR A 208 -29.63 11.76 17.26
N GLY A 209 -29.81 12.66 18.22
CA GLY A 209 -30.67 12.49 19.39
C GLY A 209 -30.40 13.57 20.44
N THR A 210 -30.07 14.78 19.99
CA THR A 210 -30.13 16.01 20.79
C THR A 210 -31.24 16.85 20.17
N GLN A 211 -32.04 17.51 21.03
CA GLN A 211 -33.25 18.32 20.75
C GLN A 211 -34.50 17.43 20.57
N ASP A 212 -35.55 17.51 21.39
CA ASP A 212 -36.21 18.69 21.98
C ASP A 212 -36.80 18.41 23.38
N GLN A 213 -36.60 19.35 24.32
CA GLN A 213 -37.53 19.70 25.40
C GLN A 213 -37.55 21.22 25.54
#